data_AF-A0A5E4K173-F1
#
_entry.id   AF-A0A5E4K173-F1
#
_cell.length_a   1.000
_cell.length_b   1.000
_cell.length_c   1.000
_cell.angle_alpha   90.00
_cell.angle_beta   90.00
_cell.angle_gamma   90.00
#
_symmetry.space_group_name_H-M   'P 1'
#
loop_
_entity.id
_entity.type
_entity.pdbx_description
1 polymer ?
#
loop_
_entity_poly.entity_id
_entity_poly.type
_entity_poly.pdbx_seq_one_letter_code
_entity_poly.pdbx_strand_id
1 'polypeptide(L)'
;MGALEQVTKMRNQGVPDSDIIRSLTQQKISPREINDAMKQAQIKDAVSDFDNEDLEQSEMPEEAPAPMEQEYETPEEQDYAPAPQEEYPPQESGYSAQEQIYPPQSSAYAEYSQGGTDTDTVIEIAEQIFSDKIRKPQNQIDAVSEAAAMLQSKLENVSERLKKIETIIDKLQIAILEKIGSYGQNLEGIKKEMSMMQDSFSKMVSPQKESKEFPRENKAQQEYASAPQEEYPAKKEFPREVKPQKKISAKR
;
A
#
# COMPACT_ATOMS: atom_id res chain seq x y z
N MET A 1 16.43 30.44 -22.56
CA MET A 1 15.45 29.75 -21.70
C MET A 1 16.15 28.52 -21.18
N GLY A 2 16.20 28.36 -19.86
CA GLY A 2 16.81 27.18 -19.25
C GLY A 2 15.94 25.94 -19.45
N ALA A 3 16.53 24.75 -19.34
CA ALA A 3 15.79 23.48 -19.44
C ALA A 3 14.61 23.42 -18.44
N LEU A 4 14.82 23.93 -17.21
CA LEU A 4 13.80 24.02 -16.17
C LEU A 4 12.57 24.83 -16.60
N GLU A 5 12.75 26.04 -17.12
CA GLU A 5 11.64 26.91 -17.53
C GLU A 5 10.80 26.26 -18.62
N GLN A 6 11.46 25.53 -19.52
CA GLN A 6 10.80 24.86 -20.63
C GLN A 6 10.04 23.61 -20.17
N VAL A 7 10.59 22.82 -19.25
CA VAL A 7 9.89 21.72 -18.59
C VAL A 7 8.62 22.23 -17.90
N THR A 8 8.74 23.24 -17.03
CA THR A 8 7.59 23.82 -16.32
C THR A 8 6.53 24.33 -17.30
N LYS A 9 6.94 25.02 -18.37
CA LYS A 9 6.01 25.52 -19.39
C LYS A 9 5.26 24.40 -20.11
N MET A 10 5.96 23.34 -20.55
CA MET A 10 5.32 22.24 -21.27
C MET A 10 4.42 21.41 -20.34
N ARG A 11 4.81 21.26 -19.07
CA ARG A 11 3.99 20.58 -18.06
C ARG A 11 2.70 21.35 -17.75
N ASN A 12 2.78 22.67 -17.61
CA ASN A 12 1.61 23.54 -17.45
C ASN A 12 0.67 23.54 -18.67
N GLN A 13 1.17 23.10 -19.84
CA GLN A 13 0.37 22.89 -21.05
C GLN A 13 -0.26 21.48 -21.12
N GLY A 14 -0.03 20.62 -20.12
CA GLY A 14 -0.52 19.24 -20.09
C GLY A 14 0.21 18.29 -21.03
N VAL A 15 1.42 18.65 -21.48
CA VAL A 15 2.26 17.76 -22.31
C VAL A 15 2.79 16.62 -21.44
N PRO A 16 2.71 15.35 -21.88
CA PRO A 16 3.25 14.23 -21.10
C PRO A 16 4.78 14.26 -21.05
N ASP A 17 5.35 13.81 -19.93
CA ASP A 17 6.79 13.83 -19.65
C ASP A 17 7.65 13.20 -20.77
N SER A 18 7.15 12.14 -21.42
CA SER A 18 7.82 11.47 -22.54
C SER A 18 8.02 12.39 -23.75
N ASP A 19 7.05 13.26 -24.04
CA ASP A 19 7.11 14.21 -25.15
C ASP A 19 7.97 15.44 -24.79
N ILE A 20 7.99 15.83 -23.51
CA ILE A 20 8.90 16.85 -22.98
C ILE A 20 10.36 16.41 -23.19
N ILE A 21 10.71 15.17 -22.79
CA ILE A 21 12.06 14.61 -22.96
C ILE A 21 12.46 14.59 -24.44
N ARG A 22 11.55 14.18 -25.34
CA ARG A 22 11.80 14.19 -26.79
C ARG A 22 12.04 15.59 -27.33
N SER A 23 11.24 16.58 -26.92
CA SER A 23 11.37 17.97 -27.36
C SER A 23 12.71 18.59 -26.91
N LEU A 24 13.10 18.38 -25.65
CA LEU A 24 14.37 18.88 -25.11
C LEU A 24 15.58 18.17 -25.72
N THR A 25 15.47 16.87 -26.01
CA THR A 25 16.51 16.12 -26.72
C THR A 25 16.70 16.64 -28.15
N GLN A 26 15.60 16.98 -28.86
CA GLN A 26 15.68 17.59 -30.20
C GLN A 26 16.37 18.97 -30.18
N GLN A 27 16.26 19.68 -29.05
CA GLN A 27 16.96 20.94 -28.80
C GLN A 27 18.41 20.77 -28.35
N LYS A 28 18.92 19.53 -28.36
CA LYS A 28 20.29 19.16 -27.98
C LYS A 28 20.63 19.45 -26.52
N ILE A 29 19.63 19.46 -25.64
CA ILE A 29 19.84 19.55 -24.19
C ILE A 29 20.32 18.18 -23.70
N SER A 30 21.28 18.16 -22.78
CA SER A 30 21.87 16.88 -22.32
C SER A 30 20.86 16.06 -21.50
N PRO A 31 20.87 14.72 -21.59
CA PRO A 31 19.96 13.88 -20.80
C PRO A 31 20.05 14.12 -19.29
N ARG A 32 21.25 14.47 -18.79
CA ARG A 32 21.47 14.80 -17.38
C ARG A 32 20.75 16.08 -16.97
N GLU A 33 20.82 17.11 -17.80
CA GLU A 33 20.17 18.40 -17.57
C GLU A 33 18.64 18.29 -17.67
N ILE A 34 18.13 17.42 -18.58
CA ILE A 34 16.70 17.10 -18.66
C ILE A 34 16.23 16.45 -17.35
N ASN A 35 16.95 15.45 -16.84
CA ASN A 35 16.57 14.75 -15.61
C ASN A 35 16.58 15.69 -14.39
N ASP A 36 17.60 16.54 -14.30
CA ASP A 36 17.72 17.54 -13.23
C ASP A 36 16.58 18.57 -13.29
N ALA A 37 16.29 19.11 -14.49
CA ALA A 37 15.17 20.02 -14.71
C ALA A 37 13.80 19.40 -14.37
N MET A 38 13.58 18.12 -14.72
CA MET A 38 12.35 17.39 -14.38
C MET A 38 12.17 17.25 -12.87
N LYS A 39 13.23 16.87 -12.14
CA LYS A 39 13.21 16.78 -10.67
C LYS A 39 12.95 18.12 -10.02
N GLN A 40 13.65 19.16 -10.47
CA GLN A 40 13.46 20.52 -9.96
C GLN A 40 12.04 21.04 -10.22
N ALA A 41 11.45 20.75 -11.38
CA ALA A 41 10.06 21.10 -11.68
C ALA A 41 9.08 20.36 -10.76
N GLN A 42 9.29 19.06 -10.48
CA GLN A 42 8.46 18.29 -9.55
C GLN A 42 8.52 18.84 -8.12
N ILE A 43 9.72 19.19 -7.64
CA ILE A 43 9.88 19.80 -6.32
C ILE A 43 9.16 21.16 -6.29
N LYS A 44 9.30 21.97 -7.34
CA LYS A 44 8.66 23.28 -7.41
C LYS A 44 7.13 23.18 -7.39
N ASP A 45 6.55 22.23 -8.12
CA ASP A 45 5.10 22.00 -8.11
C ASP A 45 4.61 21.57 -6.72
N ALA A 46 5.32 20.63 -6.08
CA ALA A 46 5.00 20.16 -4.74
C ALA A 46 5.12 21.26 -3.68
N VAL A 47 6.05 22.22 -3.84
CA VAL A 47 6.19 23.36 -2.94
C VAL A 47 5.12 24.41 -3.19
N SER A 48 4.72 24.64 -4.46
CA SER A 48 3.69 25.64 -4.79
C SER A 48 2.28 25.27 -4.34
N ASP A 49 1.99 23.99 -4.14
CA ASP A 49 0.69 23.55 -3.61
C ASP A 49 0.48 23.98 -2.13
N PHE A 50 1.55 24.27 -1.38
CA PHE A 50 1.43 24.72 0.02
C PHE A 50 1.18 26.22 0.19
N ASP A 51 1.43 27.04 -0.84
CA ASP A 51 1.31 28.51 -0.75
C ASP A 51 -0.05 29.04 -1.26
N ASN A 52 -0.96 28.16 -1.71
CA ASN A 52 -2.19 28.55 -2.39
C ASN A 52 -3.49 28.06 -1.72
N GLU A 53 -3.42 27.52 -0.50
CA GLU A 53 -4.60 27.35 0.34
C GLU A 53 -4.87 28.66 1.09
N ASP A 54 -5.75 29.46 0.50
CA ASP A 54 -6.43 30.60 1.10
C ASP A 54 -6.91 30.24 2.53
N LEU A 55 -6.21 30.78 3.51
CA LEU A 55 -6.64 30.87 4.90
C LEU A 55 -7.86 31.80 4.97
N GLU A 56 -9.05 31.28 4.65
CA GLU A 56 -10.32 31.91 5.04
C GLU A 56 -10.42 31.89 6.57
N GLN A 57 -10.02 33.02 7.13
CA GLN A 57 -10.08 33.41 8.53
C GLN A 57 -11.55 33.46 9.00
N SER A 58 -12.10 32.33 9.43
CA SER A 58 -13.37 32.31 10.17
C SER A 58 -13.12 32.55 11.66
N GLU A 59 -13.48 33.75 12.11
CA GLU A 59 -13.63 34.10 13.52
C GLU A 59 -14.77 33.25 14.15
N MET A 60 -14.44 32.39 15.13
CA MET A 60 -15.44 31.77 16.01
C MET A 60 -15.06 31.99 17.49
N PRO A 61 -16.06 32.20 18.36
CA PRO A 61 -15.87 32.69 19.72
C PRO A 61 -15.43 31.61 20.71
N GLU A 62 -14.67 32.11 21.67
CA GLU A 62 -14.08 31.53 22.86
C GLU A 62 -15.03 30.63 23.68
N GLU A 63 -14.76 29.32 23.66
CA GLU A 63 -15.15 28.42 24.75
C GLU A 63 -14.05 27.36 24.94
N ALA A 64 -13.45 27.36 26.12
CA ALA A 64 -12.34 26.49 26.49
C ALA A 64 -12.79 25.02 26.60
N PRO A 65 -12.02 24.08 26.04
CA PRO A 65 -11.49 23.01 26.89
C PRO A 65 -10.09 22.49 26.50
N ALA A 66 -9.31 22.21 27.56
CA ALA A 66 -8.22 21.24 27.72
C ALA A 66 -7.06 21.13 26.67
N PRO A 67 -5.80 21.00 27.14
CA PRO A 67 -4.64 20.90 26.25
C PRO A 67 -4.59 19.50 25.62
N MET A 68 -4.81 19.41 24.30
CA MET A 68 -4.37 18.29 23.49
C MET A 68 -3.00 18.61 22.90
N GLU A 69 -2.03 17.74 23.17
CA GLU A 69 -0.71 17.75 22.55
C GLU A 69 -0.85 17.62 21.03
N GLN A 70 -0.40 18.64 20.30
CA GLN A 70 -0.26 18.61 18.85
C GLN A 70 0.99 17.79 18.50
N GLU A 71 0.75 16.59 17.99
CA GLU A 71 1.74 15.77 17.32
C GLU A 71 1.85 16.27 15.87
N TYR A 72 3.03 16.76 15.49
CA TYR A 72 3.33 17.28 14.16
C TYR A 72 3.36 16.11 13.15
N GLU A 73 2.38 16.05 12.24
CA GLU A 73 2.42 15.14 11.08
C GLU A 73 3.41 15.67 10.04
N THR A 74 4.59 15.06 9.99
CA THR A 74 5.54 15.14 8.88
C THR A 74 4.96 14.48 7.62
N PRO A 75 5.04 15.10 6.43
CA PRO A 75 4.60 14.47 5.18
C PRO A 75 5.44 13.24 4.82
N GLU A 76 4.79 12.11 4.56
CA GLU A 76 5.43 10.87 4.10
C GLU A 76 6.09 11.09 2.71
N GLU A 77 7.42 10.98 2.67
CA GLU A 77 8.21 10.81 1.44
C GLU A 77 7.74 9.55 0.69
N GLN A 78 7.11 9.74 -0.47
CA GLN A 78 6.81 8.66 -1.41
C GLN A 78 8.11 8.17 -2.06
N ASP A 79 8.61 7.06 -1.52
CA ASP A 79 9.75 6.30 -2.01
C ASP A 79 9.41 5.66 -3.37
N TYR A 80 9.72 6.37 -4.46
CA TYR A 80 9.58 5.89 -5.83
C TYR A 80 10.65 4.83 -6.10
N ALA A 81 10.22 3.57 -6.16
CA ALA A 81 11.06 2.44 -6.55
C ALA A 81 11.60 2.65 -7.99
N PRO A 82 12.93 2.60 -8.21
CA PRO A 82 13.50 2.70 -9.55
C PRO A 82 13.15 1.44 -10.35
N ALA A 83 12.52 1.64 -11.51
CA ALA A 83 12.30 0.59 -12.50
C ALA A 83 13.66 0.04 -13.01
N PRO A 84 13.75 -1.27 -13.31
CA PRO A 84 14.98 -1.89 -13.80
C PRO A 84 15.36 -1.28 -15.15
N GLN A 85 16.54 -0.66 -15.22
CA GLN A 85 17.15 -0.25 -16.46
C GLN A 85 17.48 -1.50 -17.29
N GLU A 86 16.84 -1.62 -18.46
CA GLU A 86 17.27 -2.57 -19.48
C GLU A 86 18.68 -2.21 -19.94
N GLU A 87 19.57 -3.14 -19.66
CA GLU A 87 20.99 -3.14 -20.02
C GLU A 87 21.11 -3.27 -21.54
N TYR A 88 21.26 -2.13 -22.22
CA TYR A 88 21.56 -2.09 -23.65
C TYR A 88 22.96 -2.70 -23.88
N PRO A 89 23.11 -3.64 -24.83
CA PRO A 89 24.41 -4.21 -25.14
C PRO A 89 25.33 -3.14 -25.75
N PRO A 90 26.62 -3.11 -25.38
CA PRO A 90 27.57 -2.17 -25.95
C PRO A 90 27.76 -2.46 -27.44
N GLN A 91 27.50 -1.44 -28.25
CA GLN A 91 27.74 -1.45 -29.68
C GLN A 91 29.26 -1.38 -29.92
N GLU A 92 29.85 -2.53 -30.30
CA GLU A 92 31.24 -2.64 -30.74
C GLU A 92 31.49 -1.70 -31.92
N SER A 93 32.14 -0.57 -31.62
CA SER A 93 32.78 0.26 -32.62
C SER A 93 34.16 -0.33 -32.89
N GLY A 94 34.28 -1.06 -33.99
CA GLY A 94 35.58 -1.46 -34.52
C GLY A 94 36.37 -0.23 -34.98
N TYR A 95 37.68 -0.22 -34.72
CA TYR A 95 38.67 0.40 -35.59
C TYR A 95 40.07 -0.18 -35.31
N SER A 96 40.76 -0.42 -36.44
CA SER A 96 42.21 -0.54 -36.67
C SER A 96 42.98 -1.68 -36.01
N ALA A 97 43.15 -2.73 -36.83
CA ALA A 97 44.33 -3.56 -36.87
C ALA A 97 45.59 -2.72 -37.05
N GLN A 98 46.62 -2.99 -36.25
CA GLN A 98 47.98 -2.60 -36.53
C GLN A 98 48.82 -3.88 -36.55
N GLU A 99 49.25 -4.25 -37.76
CA GLU A 99 50.21 -5.32 -38.01
C GLU A 99 51.48 -5.09 -37.20
N GLN A 100 51.88 -6.05 -36.39
CA GLN A 100 53.26 -6.14 -35.90
C GLN A 100 53.84 -7.50 -36.26
N ILE A 101 54.66 -7.42 -37.31
CA ILE A 101 55.52 -8.43 -37.90
C ILE A 101 56.43 -9.05 -36.83
N TYR A 102 56.38 -10.37 -36.67
CA TYR A 102 57.37 -11.14 -35.91
C TYR A 102 58.24 -11.95 -36.87
N PRO A 103 59.59 -11.87 -36.78
CA PRO A 103 60.48 -12.72 -37.55
C PRO A 103 60.61 -14.13 -36.92
N PRO A 104 60.92 -15.16 -37.72
CA PRO A 104 61.18 -16.51 -37.22
C PRO A 104 62.67 -16.70 -36.90
N GLN A 105 62.99 -17.09 -35.67
CA GLN A 105 64.26 -17.71 -35.29
C GLN A 105 63.97 -18.80 -34.26
N SER A 106 63.97 -20.07 -34.64
CA SER A 106 65.13 -20.97 -34.66
C SER A 106 65.69 -21.27 -33.25
N SER A 107 65.34 -22.46 -32.76
CA SER A 107 66.16 -23.38 -31.97
C SER A 107 67.22 -22.81 -31.02
N ALA A 108 66.94 -22.86 -29.71
CA ALA A 108 67.97 -23.13 -28.72
C ALA A 108 67.34 -23.71 -27.44
N TYR A 109 67.72 -24.94 -27.14
CA TYR A 109 67.60 -25.59 -25.84
C TYR A 109 68.38 -24.72 -24.83
N ALA A 110 67.70 -24.08 -23.88
CA ALA A 110 68.27 -23.43 -22.70
C ALA A 110 67.57 -24.07 -21.49
N GLU A 111 68.09 -25.16 -20.96
CA GLU A 111 69.09 -25.16 -19.88
C GLU A 111 68.65 -24.27 -18.72
N TYR A 112 68.07 -24.93 -17.71
CA TYR A 112 67.66 -24.39 -16.42
C TYR A 112 68.87 -23.78 -15.69
N SER A 113 69.13 -22.50 -15.92
CA SER A 113 70.02 -21.71 -15.08
C SER A 113 69.19 -20.92 -14.08
N GLN A 114 68.94 -21.55 -12.93
CA GLN A 114 69.26 -21.01 -11.60
C GLN A 114 69.42 -19.48 -11.52
N GLY A 115 68.32 -18.76 -11.72
CA GLY A 115 68.14 -17.36 -11.31
C GLY A 115 66.98 -17.36 -10.34
N GLY A 116 67.29 -17.42 -9.05
CA GLY A 116 66.30 -17.40 -7.99
C GLY A 116 65.50 -16.10 -8.06
N THR A 117 64.31 -16.14 -8.64
CA THR A 117 63.25 -15.22 -8.23
C THR A 117 63.02 -15.52 -6.75
N ASP A 118 63.52 -14.64 -5.89
CA ASP A 118 63.36 -14.73 -4.45
C ASP A 118 61.90 -15.08 -4.15
N THR A 119 61.69 -16.19 -3.44
CA THR A 119 60.37 -16.62 -3.00
C THR A 119 59.66 -15.50 -2.23
N ASP A 120 60.43 -14.64 -1.58
CA ASP A 120 59.94 -13.46 -0.86
C ASP A 120 59.27 -12.46 -1.80
N THR A 121 59.76 -12.28 -3.04
CA THR A 121 59.10 -11.41 -4.04
C THR A 121 57.79 -12.03 -4.54
N VAL A 122 57.75 -13.36 -4.69
CA VAL A 122 56.51 -14.06 -5.08
C VAL A 122 55.48 -13.99 -3.96
N ILE A 123 55.92 -14.09 -2.70
CA ILE A 123 55.07 -13.96 -1.51
C ILE A 123 54.52 -12.53 -1.40
N GLU A 124 55.35 -11.49 -1.58
CA GLU A 124 54.91 -10.09 -1.52
C GLU A 124 53.87 -9.77 -2.60
N ILE A 125 54.09 -10.23 -3.85
CA ILE A 125 53.12 -10.07 -4.94
C ILE A 125 51.82 -10.83 -4.64
N ALA A 126 51.92 -12.04 -4.06
CA ALA A 126 50.74 -12.83 -3.69
C ALA A 126 49.95 -12.16 -2.55
N GLU A 127 50.62 -11.63 -1.53
CA GLU A 127 49.97 -10.90 -0.42
C GLU A 127 49.28 -9.62 -0.90
N GLN A 128 49.90 -8.89 -1.83
CA GLN A 128 49.30 -7.69 -2.42
C GLN A 128 48.07 -8.03 -3.27
N ILE A 129 48.16 -9.03 -4.16
CA ILE A 129 47.01 -9.46 -4.97
C ILE A 129 45.89 -10.02 -4.09
N PHE A 130 46.24 -10.75 -3.04
CA PHE A 130 45.27 -11.29 -2.08
C PHE A 130 44.55 -10.18 -1.32
N SER A 131 45.29 -9.19 -0.80
CA SER A 131 44.71 -8.04 -0.12
C SER A 131 43.78 -7.23 -1.03
N ASP A 132 44.17 -6.99 -2.28
CA ASP A 132 43.35 -6.26 -3.25
C ASP A 132 42.11 -7.05 -3.68
N LYS A 133 42.22 -8.37 -3.83
CA LYS A 133 41.10 -9.24 -4.22
C LYS A 133 40.14 -9.54 -3.07
N ILE A 134 40.58 -9.55 -1.81
CA ILE A 134 39.70 -9.77 -0.64
C ILE A 134 39.02 -8.48 -0.17
N ARG A 135 39.65 -7.32 -0.32
CA ARG A 135 39.01 -6.04 0.06
C ARG A 135 37.73 -5.76 -0.75
N LYS A 136 37.70 -6.12 -2.04
CA LYS A 136 36.50 -5.94 -2.89
C LYS A 136 35.26 -6.72 -2.39
N PRO A 137 35.31 -8.05 -2.16
CA PRO A 137 34.18 -8.78 -1.62
C PRO A 137 33.85 -8.37 -0.18
N GLN A 138 34.83 -7.96 0.63
CA GLN A 138 34.55 -7.42 1.98
C GLN A 138 33.67 -6.17 1.92
N ASN A 139 34.02 -5.19 1.06
CA ASN A 139 33.20 -3.99 0.87
C ASN A 139 31.79 -4.32 0.35
N GLN A 140 31.66 -5.36 -0.48
CA GLN A 140 30.34 -5.82 -0.95
C GLN A 140 29.51 -6.45 0.18
N ILE A 141 30.14 -7.22 1.08
CA ILE A 141 29.47 -7.78 2.26
C ILE A 141 28.98 -6.67 3.17
N ASP A 142 29.79 -5.63 3.40
CA ASP A 142 29.40 -4.49 4.22
C ASP A 142 28.20 -3.74 3.61
N ALA A 143 28.22 -3.49 2.29
CA ALA A 143 27.11 -2.86 1.58
C ALA A 143 25.82 -3.72 1.63
N VAL A 144 25.94 -5.05 1.54
CA VAL A 144 24.80 -5.97 1.67
C VAL A 144 24.25 -5.95 3.10
N SER A 145 25.11 -5.86 4.11
CA SER A 145 24.70 -5.73 5.51
C SER A 145 23.92 -4.43 5.76
N GLU A 146 24.40 -3.31 5.23
CA GLU A 146 23.72 -2.02 5.32
C GLU A 146 22.36 -2.06 4.60
N ALA A 147 22.31 -2.64 3.41
CA ALA A 147 21.06 -2.84 2.68
C ALA A 147 20.07 -3.74 3.45
N ALA A 148 20.57 -4.81 4.09
CA ALA A 148 19.75 -5.68 4.92
C ALA A 148 19.16 -4.93 6.13
N ALA A 149 19.95 -4.07 6.78
CA ALA A 149 19.47 -3.24 7.89
C ALA A 149 18.39 -2.24 7.43
N MET A 150 18.59 -1.57 6.29
CA MET A 150 17.58 -0.66 5.72
C MET A 150 16.29 -1.41 5.34
N LEU A 151 16.42 -2.58 4.69
CA LEU A 151 15.27 -3.41 4.33
C LEU A 151 14.50 -3.89 5.56
N GLN A 152 15.21 -4.28 6.62
CA GLN A 152 14.59 -4.71 7.86
C GLN A 152 13.78 -3.57 8.49
N SER A 153 14.34 -2.36 8.54
CA SER A 153 13.62 -1.17 9.04
C SER A 153 12.39 -0.83 8.19
N LYS A 154 12.51 -0.87 6.85
CA LYS A 154 11.36 -0.65 5.95
C LYS A 154 10.29 -1.71 6.12
N LEU A 155 10.67 -2.98 6.32
CA LEU A 155 9.74 -4.09 6.53
C LEU A 155 9.00 -3.95 7.86
N GLU A 156 9.68 -3.51 8.91
CA GLU A 156 9.07 -3.23 10.21
C GLU A 156 8.05 -2.10 10.12
N ASN A 157 8.39 -0.99 9.46
CA ASN A 157 7.46 0.11 9.20
C ASN A 157 6.21 -0.36 8.41
N VAL A 158 6.39 -1.15 7.34
CA VAL A 158 5.27 -1.72 6.57
C VAL A 158 4.41 -2.63 7.45
N SER A 159 5.02 -3.42 8.35
CA SER A 159 4.29 -4.28 9.29
C SER A 159 3.43 -3.47 10.25
N GLU A 160 3.94 -2.36 10.78
CA GLU A 160 3.19 -1.46 11.66
C GLU A 160 2.02 -0.78 10.93
N ARG A 161 2.26 -0.28 9.72
CA ARG A 161 1.21 0.31 8.87
C ARG A 161 0.11 -0.70 8.55
N LEU A 162 0.47 -1.96 8.27
CA LEU A 162 -0.49 -3.04 8.05
C LEU A 162 -1.35 -3.33 9.30
N LYS A 163 -0.75 -3.37 10.49
CA LYS A 163 -1.51 -3.53 11.75
C LYS A 163 -2.47 -2.38 12.00
N LYS A 164 -2.07 -1.14 11.68
CA LYS A 164 -2.94 0.05 11.77
C LYS A 164 -4.11 -0.06 10.80
N ILE A 165 -3.86 -0.47 9.55
CA ILE A 165 -4.91 -0.70 8.54
C ILE A 165 -5.88 -1.80 8.99
N GLU A 166 -5.37 -2.92 9.53
CA GLU A 166 -6.20 -4.00 10.08
C GLU A 166 -7.12 -3.47 11.20
N THR A 167 -6.59 -2.68 12.12
CA THR A 167 -7.37 -2.07 13.21
C THR A 167 -8.44 -1.10 12.70
N ILE A 168 -8.14 -0.31 11.66
CA ILE A 168 -9.10 0.62 11.04
C ILE A 168 -10.23 -0.17 10.36
N ILE A 169 -9.90 -1.26 9.66
CA ILE A 169 -10.88 -2.13 9.02
C ILE A 169 -11.79 -2.77 10.07
N ASP A 170 -11.24 -3.26 11.17
CA ASP A 170 -12.04 -3.84 12.27
C ASP A 170 -13.01 -2.80 12.86
N LYS A 171 -12.53 -1.58 13.13
CA LYS A 171 -13.38 -0.47 13.61
C LYS A 171 -14.48 -0.12 12.61
N LEU A 172 -14.15 -0.09 11.32
CA LEU A 172 -15.10 0.19 10.25
C LEU A 172 -16.19 -0.89 10.18
N GLN A 173 -15.81 -2.16 10.32
CA GLN A 173 -16.78 -3.28 10.36
C GLN A 173 -17.72 -3.17 11.55
N ILE A 174 -17.20 -2.86 12.75
CA ILE A 174 -18.02 -2.63 13.95
C ILE A 174 -18.99 -1.47 13.72
N ALA A 175 -18.50 -0.33 13.21
CA ALA A 175 -19.34 0.84 12.94
C ALA A 175 -20.45 0.55 11.91
N ILE A 176 -20.16 -0.24 10.87
CA ILE A 176 -21.17 -0.66 9.89
C ILE A 176 -22.22 -1.55 10.55
N LEU A 177 -21.81 -2.53 11.37
CA LEU A 177 -22.74 -3.41 12.09
C LEU A 177 -23.62 -2.65 13.08
N GLU A 178 -23.05 -1.72 13.84
CA GLU A 178 -23.80 -0.84 14.74
C GLU A 178 -24.81 0.02 13.98
N LYS A 179 -24.40 0.59 12.84
CA LYS A 179 -25.28 1.40 12.01
C LYS A 179 -26.44 0.57 11.44
N ILE A 180 -26.17 -0.61 10.89
CA ILE A 180 -27.21 -1.53 10.39
C ILE A 180 -28.13 -1.97 11.53
N GLY A 181 -27.59 -2.27 12.71
CA GLY A 181 -28.36 -2.59 13.91
C GLY A 181 -29.30 -1.46 14.32
N SER A 182 -28.81 -0.22 14.34
CA SER A 182 -29.62 0.98 14.63
C SER A 182 -30.74 1.19 13.60
N TYR A 183 -30.47 0.97 12.31
CA TYR A 183 -31.50 1.03 11.28
C TYR A 183 -32.56 -0.06 11.46
N GLY A 184 -32.15 -1.30 11.80
CA GLY A 184 -33.08 -2.40 12.09
C GLY A 184 -34.00 -2.09 13.28
N GLN A 185 -33.45 -1.53 14.36
CA GLN A 185 -34.24 -1.09 15.53
C GLN A 185 -35.22 0.04 15.17
N ASN A 186 -34.76 1.04 14.40
CA ASN A 186 -35.62 2.13 13.94
C ASN A 186 -36.77 1.62 13.05
N LEU A 187 -36.50 0.69 12.14
CA LEU A 187 -37.52 0.08 11.28
C LEU A 187 -38.55 -0.72 12.09
N GLU A 188 -38.11 -1.47 13.10
CA GLU A 188 -39.02 -2.20 13.97
C GLU A 188 -39.89 -1.24 14.82
N GLY A 189 -39.32 -0.12 15.26
CA GLY A 189 -40.06 0.98 15.90
C GLY A 189 -41.16 1.55 15.00
N ILE A 190 -40.80 1.91 13.76
CA ILE A 190 -41.76 2.42 12.76
C ILE A 190 -42.85 1.39 12.47
N LYS A 191 -42.50 0.11 12.33
CA LYS A 191 -43.47 -0.97 12.12
C LYS A 191 -44.45 -1.09 13.29
N LYS A 192 -43.96 -1.00 14.52
CA LYS A 192 -44.82 -1.03 15.72
C LYS A 192 -45.75 0.17 15.78
N GLU A 193 -45.25 1.37 15.52
CA GLU A 193 -46.08 2.58 15.44
C GLU A 193 -47.13 2.49 14.33
N MET A 194 -46.74 2.00 13.15
CA MET A 194 -47.66 1.79 12.04
C MET A 194 -48.75 0.76 12.39
N SER A 195 -48.40 -0.32 13.09
CA SER A 195 -49.37 -1.30 13.60
C SER A 195 -50.35 -0.65 14.58
N MET A 196 -49.86 0.15 15.54
CA MET A 196 -50.72 0.84 16.50
C MET A 196 -51.65 1.87 15.83
N MET A 197 -51.17 2.56 14.77
CA MET A 197 -52.00 3.46 13.96
C MET A 197 -53.08 2.68 13.19
N GLN A 198 -52.73 1.52 12.61
CA GLN A 198 -53.69 0.65 11.93
C GLN A 198 -54.75 0.11 12.90
N ASP A 199 -54.37 -0.28 14.10
CA ASP A 199 -55.31 -0.73 15.15
C ASP A 199 -56.23 0.41 15.58
N SER A 200 -55.69 1.62 15.74
CA SER A 200 -56.46 2.81 16.11
C SER A 200 -57.46 3.20 15.01
N PHE A 201 -57.03 3.17 13.75
CA PHE A 201 -57.90 3.42 12.60
C PHE A 201 -58.98 2.34 12.48
N SER A 202 -58.63 1.06 12.69
CA SER A 202 -59.58 -0.05 12.65
C SER A 202 -60.67 0.10 13.72
N LYS A 203 -60.31 0.56 14.93
CA LYS A 203 -61.27 0.87 16.00
C LYS A 203 -62.15 2.08 15.66
N MET A 204 -61.59 3.13 15.07
CA MET A 204 -62.32 4.36 14.72
C MET A 204 -63.26 4.18 13.52
N VAL A 205 -62.93 3.31 12.56
CA VAL A 205 -63.75 3.01 11.38
C VAL A 205 -64.80 1.93 11.64
N SER A 206 -64.65 1.14 12.71
CA SER A 206 -65.61 0.09 13.11
C SER A 206 -66.53 0.43 14.31
N PRO A 207 -66.98 1.67 14.57
CA PRO A 207 -67.74 2.00 15.78
C PRO A 207 -69.16 1.43 15.80
N GLN A 208 -69.63 0.87 14.68
CA GLN A 208 -71.05 0.48 14.50
C GLN A 208 -71.33 -1.03 14.57
N LYS A 209 -70.33 -1.89 14.80
CA LYS A 209 -70.58 -3.34 14.95
C LYS A 209 -70.64 -3.85 16.39
N GLU A 210 -70.12 -3.13 17.39
CA GLU A 210 -70.08 -3.62 18.78
C GLU A 210 -71.15 -3.02 19.71
N SER A 211 -72.00 -2.08 19.25
CA SER A 211 -72.97 -1.41 20.13
C SER A 211 -74.34 -2.11 20.27
N LYS A 212 -74.46 -3.41 19.94
CA LYS A 212 -75.68 -4.18 20.16
C LYS A 212 -75.39 -5.63 20.57
N GLU A 213 -74.99 -5.86 21.80
CA GLU A 213 -75.41 -7.06 22.53
C GLU A 213 -75.40 -6.76 24.03
N PHE A 214 -76.61 -6.50 24.54
CA PHE A 214 -76.91 -6.33 25.95
C PHE A 214 -76.68 -7.64 26.72
N PRO A 215 -76.31 -7.59 28.00
CA PRO A 215 -76.13 -8.78 28.83
C PRO A 215 -77.49 -9.45 29.06
N ARG A 216 -77.71 -10.61 28.46
CA ARG A 216 -78.62 -11.60 29.03
C ARG A 216 -77.84 -12.39 30.06
N GLU A 217 -78.18 -12.16 31.32
CA GLU A 217 -77.97 -13.15 32.39
C GLU A 217 -78.38 -14.52 31.87
N ASN A 218 -77.44 -15.45 31.82
CA ASN A 218 -77.77 -16.86 31.92
C ASN A 218 -76.73 -17.55 32.79
N LYS A 219 -77.11 -17.71 34.05
CA LYS A 219 -76.67 -18.81 34.89
C LYS A 219 -76.98 -20.11 34.14
N ALA A 220 -75.97 -20.94 33.93
CA ALA A 220 -75.99 -22.39 34.20
C ALA A 220 -74.95 -23.12 33.34
N GLN A 221 -74.31 -24.09 34.00
CA GLN A 221 -73.63 -25.26 33.42
C GLN A 221 -72.26 -24.94 32.79
N GLN A 222 -71.15 -25.15 33.48
CA GLN A 222 -70.63 -26.42 34.01
C GLN A 222 -70.38 -27.42 32.88
N GLU A 223 -69.14 -27.93 32.89
CA GLU A 223 -68.75 -29.29 32.47
C GLU A 223 -68.10 -29.46 31.08
N TYR A 224 -66.97 -30.19 31.13
CA TYR A 224 -66.16 -30.76 30.04
C TYR A 224 -65.27 -29.78 29.25
N ALA A 225 -64.04 -30.09 28.87
CA ALA A 225 -63.12 -31.15 29.22
C ALA A 225 -61.77 -30.75 28.58
N SER A 226 -60.72 -30.96 29.35
CA SER A 226 -59.40 -31.47 28.97
C SER A 226 -59.08 -31.68 27.47
N ALA A 227 -57.89 -31.17 27.11
CA ALA A 227 -56.90 -31.70 26.15
C ALA A 227 -56.83 -31.11 24.72
N PRO A 228 -55.68 -31.20 24.02
CA PRO A 228 -54.29 -31.32 24.47
C PRO A 228 -53.38 -30.18 23.95
N GLN A 229 -52.23 -30.02 24.60
CA GLN A 229 -51.11 -29.20 24.12
C GLN A 229 -50.58 -29.78 22.81
N GLU A 230 -50.69 -29.03 21.71
CA GLU A 230 -49.95 -29.35 20.49
C GLU A 230 -48.49 -28.90 20.63
N GLU A 231 -47.66 -29.92 20.71
CA GLU A 231 -46.22 -29.96 20.70
C GLU A 231 -45.70 -29.41 19.36
N TYR A 232 -45.07 -28.23 19.36
CA TYR A 232 -44.39 -27.71 18.17
C TYR A 232 -43.06 -28.46 17.96
N PRO A 233 -42.82 -29.01 16.75
CA PRO A 233 -41.62 -29.79 16.49
C PRO A 233 -40.35 -28.94 16.45
N ALA A 234 -39.29 -29.55 16.97
CA ALA A 234 -37.93 -29.05 17.07
C ALA A 234 -37.42 -28.34 15.80
N LYS A 235 -36.79 -27.19 16.04
CA LYS A 235 -36.00 -26.43 15.07
C LYS A 235 -34.98 -27.35 14.41
N LYS A 236 -35.09 -27.54 13.09
CA LYS A 236 -34.06 -28.17 12.27
C LYS A 236 -32.79 -27.32 12.36
N GLU A 237 -31.76 -27.88 12.98
CA GLU A 237 -30.39 -27.35 12.93
C GLU A 237 -29.93 -27.35 11.47
N PHE A 238 -29.57 -26.17 10.97
CA PHE A 238 -28.85 -26.06 9.71
C PHE A 238 -27.39 -26.52 9.92
N PRO A 239 -26.83 -27.34 9.02
CA PRO A 239 -25.47 -27.84 9.15
C PRO A 239 -24.47 -26.69 9.04
N ARG A 240 -23.55 -26.65 10.01
CA ARG A 240 -22.41 -25.73 10.03
C ARG A 240 -21.58 -25.90 8.76
N GLU A 241 -21.37 -24.77 8.11
CA GLU A 241 -20.53 -24.59 6.94
C GLU A 241 -19.10 -25.11 7.20
N VAL A 242 -18.67 -26.05 6.37
CA VAL A 242 -17.34 -26.66 6.41
C VAL A 242 -16.32 -25.64 5.89
N LYS A 243 -15.47 -25.13 6.78
CA LYS A 243 -14.30 -24.33 6.37
C LYS A 243 -13.31 -25.21 5.59
N PRO A 244 -12.87 -24.82 4.39
CA PRO A 244 -11.84 -25.56 3.66
C PRO A 244 -10.47 -25.41 4.35
N GLN A 245 -9.84 -26.56 4.60
CA GLN A 245 -8.46 -26.66 5.08
C GLN A 245 -7.50 -26.03 4.04
N LYS A 246 -6.82 -24.95 4.41
CA LYS A 246 -5.63 -24.47 3.70
C LYS A 246 -4.51 -25.51 3.87
N LYS A 247 -4.26 -26.30 2.83
CA LYS A 247 -3.03 -27.09 2.70
C LYS A 247 -1.87 -26.12 2.55
N ILE A 248 -1.04 -26.03 3.58
CA ILE A 248 0.27 -25.37 3.50
C ILE A 248 1.20 -26.36 2.79
N SER A 249 1.44 -26.09 1.50
CA SER A 249 2.47 -26.74 0.72
C SER A 249 3.82 -26.17 1.17
N ALA A 250 4.50 -26.88 2.07
CA ALA A 250 5.93 -26.70 2.26
C ALA A 250 6.67 -27.22 1.02
N LYS A 251 7.29 -26.32 0.27
CA LYS A 251 8.29 -26.67 -0.74
C LYS A 251 9.38 -25.61 -0.80
N ARG A 252 10.58 -26.09 -0.52
CA ARG A 252 11.93 -25.53 -0.66
C ARG A 252 12.42 -24.68 0.50
#